data_AF-A0A962Z1L5-F1
#
_entry.id   AF-A0A962Z1L5-F1
#
_cell.length_a   1.000
_cell.length_b   1.000
_cell.length_c   1.000
_cell.angle_alpha   90.00
_cell.angle_beta   90.00
_cell.angle_gamma   90.00
#
_symmetry.space_group_name_H-M   'P 1'
#
loop_
_entity.id
_entity.type
_entity.pdbx_description
1 polymer ?
#
loop_
_entity_poly.entity_id
_entity_poly.type
_entity_poly.pdbx_seq_one_letter_code
_entity_poly.pdbx_strand_id
1 'polypeptide(L)'
;MSEEKVHPVPAELAASAHINAAKYEEMYRRSVDDPDGFWADAAEEFISWSKKWDKVSEWDFKTADIKWYLGGKLNVSYNCLDRHLATRGDQTAIIW
;
A
#
# COMPACT_ATOMS: atom_id res chain seq x y z
N MET A 1 31.56 -2.39 17.94
CA MET A 1 30.51 -2.90 17.04
C MET A 1 30.05 -4.22 17.61
N SER A 2 28.85 -4.28 18.16
CA SER A 2 28.24 -5.52 18.66
C SER A 2 28.14 -6.53 17.51
N GLU A 3 28.30 -7.83 17.77
CA GLU A 3 27.98 -8.85 16.76
C GLU A 3 26.47 -8.82 16.47
N GLU A 4 26.09 -8.47 15.23
CA GLU A 4 24.71 -8.57 14.79
C GLU A 4 24.37 -10.02 14.45
N LYS A 5 23.46 -10.60 15.24
CA LYS A 5 22.93 -11.93 14.97
C LYS A 5 21.73 -11.84 14.03
N VAL A 6 21.92 -12.27 12.78
CA VAL A 6 20.83 -12.35 11.79
C VAL A 6 20.16 -13.72 11.87
N HIS A 7 18.84 -13.73 11.98
CA HIS A 7 18.03 -14.95 11.98
C HIS A 7 17.34 -15.13 10.62
N PRO A 8 17.52 -16.27 9.93
CA PRO A 8 16.86 -16.50 8.65
C PRO A 8 15.36 -16.65 8.83
N VAL A 9 14.61 -16.26 7.79
CA VAL A 9 13.16 -16.46 7.75
C VAL A 9 12.87 -17.97 7.68
N PRO A 10 12.03 -18.52 8.57
CA PRO A 10 11.61 -19.93 8.49
C PRO A 10 10.98 -20.27 7.14
N ALA A 11 11.27 -21.45 6.60
CA ALA A 11 10.85 -21.86 5.27
C ALA A 11 9.32 -21.83 5.07
N GLU A 12 8.56 -22.21 6.09
CA GLU A 12 7.08 -22.19 6.05
C GLU A 12 6.52 -20.77 5.90
N LEU A 13 7.15 -19.79 6.56
CA LEU A 13 6.77 -18.39 6.42
C LEU A 13 7.20 -17.84 5.06
N ALA A 14 8.41 -18.19 4.60
CA ALA A 14 8.91 -17.76 3.30
C ALA A 14 8.02 -18.26 2.15
N ALA A 15 7.36 -19.41 2.29
CA ALA A 15 6.47 -19.98 1.29
C ALA A 15 5.11 -19.27 1.15
N SER A 16 4.64 -18.60 2.21
CA SER A 16 3.33 -17.93 2.24
C SER A 16 3.41 -16.40 2.28
N ALA A 17 4.62 -15.84 2.45
CA ALA A 17 4.84 -14.40 2.45
C ALA A 17 4.57 -13.75 1.09
N HIS A 18 4.05 -12.53 1.10
CA HIS A 18 3.76 -11.77 -0.12
C HIS A 18 5.01 -11.32 -0.89
N ILE A 19 6.16 -11.18 -0.21
CA ILE A 19 7.43 -10.74 -0.79
C ILE A 19 8.62 -11.45 -0.13
N ASN A 20 9.75 -11.44 -0.82
CA ASN A 20 11.06 -11.85 -0.30
C ASN A 20 12.06 -10.69 -0.43
N ALA A 21 13.32 -10.90 -0.01
CA ALA A 21 14.35 -9.85 -0.05
C ALA A 21 14.55 -9.25 -1.46
N ALA A 22 14.66 -10.10 -2.49
CA ALA A 22 14.84 -9.65 -3.86
C ALA A 22 13.64 -8.82 -4.36
N LYS A 23 12.41 -9.27 -4.06
CA LYS A 23 11.19 -8.54 -4.44
C LYS A 23 11.05 -7.22 -3.68
N TYR A 24 11.43 -7.20 -2.41
CA TYR A 24 11.49 -5.98 -1.62
C TYR A 24 12.45 -4.96 -2.25
N GLU A 25 13.68 -5.37 -2.59
CA GLU A 25 14.66 -4.48 -3.23
C GLU A 25 14.16 -3.93 -4.56
N GLU A 26 13.52 -4.77 -5.37
CA GLU A 26 12.91 -4.35 -6.63
C GLU A 26 11.81 -3.30 -6.42
N MET A 27 10.85 -3.58 -5.51
CA MET A 27 9.74 -2.67 -5.19
C MET A 27 10.24 -1.36 -4.58
N TYR A 28 11.20 -1.45 -3.66
CA TYR A 28 11.79 -0.30 -3.01
C TYR A 28 12.47 0.61 -4.03
N ARG A 29 13.34 0.04 -4.88
CA ARG A 29 14.00 0.79 -5.94
C ARG A 29 12.96 1.49 -6.84
N ARG A 30 11.91 0.79 -7.26
CA ARG A 30 10.85 1.40 -8.07
C ARG A 30 10.12 2.53 -7.32
N SER A 31 9.84 2.37 -6.03
CA SER A 31 9.17 3.39 -5.22
C SER A 31 9.97 4.70 -5.07
N VAL A 32 11.29 4.64 -5.29
CA VAL A 32 12.20 5.80 -5.22
C VAL A 32 12.48 6.36 -6.61
N ASP A 33 12.75 5.48 -7.59
CA ASP A 33 13.12 5.89 -8.94
C ASP A 33 11.90 6.35 -9.78
N ASP A 34 10.74 5.74 -9.55
CA ASP A 34 9.45 6.06 -10.19
C ASP A 34 8.32 6.08 -9.12
N PRO A 35 8.32 7.09 -8.23
CA PRO A 35 7.39 7.13 -7.11
C PRO A 35 5.93 7.25 -7.56
N ASP A 36 5.65 8.10 -8.54
CA ASP A 36 4.29 8.33 -9.02
C ASP A 36 3.73 7.07 -9.70
N GLY A 37 4.53 6.37 -10.52
CA GLY A 37 4.10 5.11 -11.14
C GLY A 37 3.89 3.99 -10.12
N PHE A 38 4.81 3.83 -9.17
CA PHE A 38 4.66 2.83 -8.11
C PHE A 38 3.40 3.04 -7.26
N TRP A 39 3.20 4.28 -6.79
CA TRP A 39 2.06 4.59 -5.92
C TRP A 39 0.74 4.67 -6.67
N ALA A 40 0.73 5.00 -7.97
CA ALA A 40 -0.45 4.87 -8.81
C ALA A 40 -0.94 3.41 -8.85
N ASP A 41 -0.05 2.47 -9.18
CA ASP A 41 -0.39 1.06 -9.28
C ASP A 41 -0.97 0.53 -7.96
N ALA A 42 -0.30 0.83 -6.84
CA ALA A 42 -0.77 0.42 -5.52
C ALA A 42 -2.15 1.03 -5.18
N ALA A 43 -2.37 2.30 -5.49
CA ALA A 43 -3.65 2.96 -5.24
C ALA A 43 -4.79 2.41 -6.11
N GLU A 44 -4.50 1.96 -7.34
CA GLU A 44 -5.47 1.29 -8.21
C GLU A 44 -5.78 -0.13 -7.75
N GLU A 45 -4.78 -0.86 -7.26
CA GLU A 45 -4.94 -2.24 -6.80
C GLU A 45 -5.71 -2.33 -5.47
N PHE A 46 -5.38 -1.49 -4.49
CA PHE A 46 -5.84 -1.70 -3.11
C PHE A 46 -7.03 -0.85 -2.70
N ILE A 47 -7.30 0.26 -3.38
CA ILE A 47 -8.30 1.25 -2.97
C ILE A 47 -9.39 1.38 -4.02
N SER A 48 -10.64 1.41 -3.56
CA SER A 48 -11.79 1.72 -4.40
C SER A 48 -12.04 3.23 -4.42
N TRP A 49 -11.91 3.81 -5.61
CA TRP A 49 -12.09 5.24 -5.84
C TRP A 49 -13.44 5.52 -6.49
N SER A 50 -14.16 6.53 -6.00
CA SER A 50 -15.38 7.02 -6.66
C SER A 50 -15.05 7.95 -7.83
N LYS A 51 -13.90 8.62 -7.78
CA LYS A 51 -13.26 9.29 -8.93
C LYS A 51 -11.75 9.05 -8.86
N LYS A 52 -11.17 8.53 -9.95
CA LYS A 52 -9.71 8.42 -10.10
C LYS A 52 -9.06 9.80 -10.03
N TRP A 53 -7.87 9.87 -9.44
CA TRP A 53 -7.10 11.10 -9.34
C TRP A 53 -6.58 11.58 -10.70
N ASP A 54 -6.27 12.87 -10.76
CA ASP A 54 -5.70 13.52 -11.93
C ASP A 54 -4.15 13.57 -11.84
N LYS A 55 -3.59 13.61 -10.62
CA LYS A 55 -2.14 13.61 -10.33
C LYS A 55 -1.83 12.82 -9.06
N VAL A 56 -0.80 11.97 -9.09
CA VAL A 56 -0.46 11.06 -7.96
C VAL A 56 0.13 11.83 -6.79
N SER A 57 1.13 12.68 -7.02
CA SER A 57 1.72 13.47 -5.94
C SER A 57 2.11 14.89 -6.41
N GLU A 58 2.08 15.83 -5.48
CA GLU A 58 2.64 17.17 -5.64
C GLU A 58 3.18 17.61 -4.29
N TRP A 59 4.47 17.95 -4.21
CA TRP A 59 5.09 18.25 -2.93
C TRP A 59 6.18 19.32 -3.04
N ASP A 60 6.35 20.05 -1.94
CA ASP A 60 7.45 20.98 -1.69
C ASP A 60 7.88 20.87 -0.21
N PHE A 61 9.06 20.31 0.02
CA PHE A 61 9.60 20.13 1.36
C PHE A 61 10.03 21.44 2.05
N LYS A 62 10.20 22.55 1.31
CA LYS A 62 10.54 23.84 1.92
C LYS A 62 9.33 24.49 2.57
N THR A 63 8.17 24.37 1.92
CA THR A 63 6.89 24.89 2.42
C THR A 63 6.10 23.85 3.20
N ALA A 64 6.54 22.59 3.17
CA ALA A 64 5.82 21.44 3.71
C ALA A 64 4.42 21.24 3.10
N ASP A 65 4.19 21.74 1.87
CA ASP A 65 2.98 21.45 1.11
C ASP A 65 3.15 20.08 0.45
N ILE A 66 2.39 19.07 0.91
CA ILE A 66 2.48 17.69 0.42
C ILE A 66 1.07 17.20 0.12
N LYS A 67 0.80 16.90 -1.14
CA LYS A 67 -0.49 16.46 -1.64
C LYS A 67 -0.34 15.13 -2.37
N TRP A 68 -1.30 14.24 -2.13
CA TRP A 68 -1.39 12.94 -2.78
C TRP A 68 -2.77 12.74 -3.40
N TYR A 69 -2.80 12.08 -4.56
CA TYR A 69 -3.98 11.71 -5.33
C TYR A 69 -4.91 12.89 -5.61
N LEU A 70 -4.33 14.00 -6.09
CA LEU A 70 -5.05 15.25 -6.33
C LEU A 70 -6.19 15.03 -7.33
N GLY A 71 -7.36 15.57 -7.01
CA GLY A 71 -8.58 15.40 -7.80
C GLY A 71 -9.28 14.05 -7.62
N GLY A 72 -8.67 13.12 -6.88
CA GLY A 72 -9.26 11.83 -6.52
C GLY A 72 -10.35 11.97 -5.47
N LYS A 73 -11.34 11.08 -5.52
CA LYS A 73 -12.43 11.01 -4.53
C LYS A 73 -12.62 9.56 -4.10
N LEU A 74 -12.79 9.37 -2.79
CA LEU A 74 -13.12 8.09 -2.18
C LEU A 74 -14.00 8.30 -0.95
N ASN A 75 -14.55 7.20 -0.44
CA ASN A 75 -15.17 7.16 0.87
C ASN A 75 -14.49 6.06 1.70
N VAL A 76 -14.10 6.39 2.94
CA VAL A 76 -13.38 5.47 3.82
C VAL A 76 -14.27 4.31 4.26
N SER A 77 -15.52 4.57 4.65
CA SER A 77 -16.47 3.54 5.04
C SER A 77 -16.71 2.56 3.90
N TYR A 78 -16.84 3.05 2.66
CA TYR A 78 -16.99 2.18 1.49
C TYR A 78 -15.82 1.20 1.33
N ASN A 79 -14.59 1.68 1.54
CA ASN A 79 -13.39 0.85 1.44
C ASN A 79 -13.24 -0.13 2.61
N CYS A 80 -13.70 0.23 3.80
CA CYS A 80 -13.57 -0.60 5.00
C CYS A 80 -14.73 -1.57 5.20
N LEU A 81 -15.92 -1.28 4.67
CA LEU A 81 -17.15 -2.01 4.94
C LEU A 81 -17.85 -2.40 3.63
N ASP A 82 -18.41 -1.42 2.92
CA ASP A 82 -19.39 -1.65 1.85
C ASP A 82 -18.87 -2.57 0.74
N ARG A 83 -17.63 -2.37 0.28
CA ARG A 83 -17.03 -3.21 -0.78
C ARG A 83 -16.87 -4.69 -0.36
N HIS A 84 -16.81 -4.96 0.94
CA HIS A 84 -16.63 -6.33 1.46
C HIS A 84 -17.97 -7.03 1.70
N LEU A 85 -19.06 -6.29 1.96
CA LEU A 85 -20.38 -6.87 2.25
C LEU A 85 -20.89 -7.80 1.15
N ALA A 86 -20.59 -7.49 -0.12
CA ALA A 86 -21.05 -8.28 -1.26
C ALA A 86 -20.51 -9.71 -1.31
N THR A 87 -19.29 -9.96 -0.79
CA THR A 87 -18.61 -11.26 -0.88
C THR A 87 -18.29 -11.88 0.47
N ARG A 88 -18.28 -11.08 1.54
CA ARG A 88 -17.81 -11.44 2.88
C ARG A 88 -18.73 -10.90 3.98
N GLY A 89 -20.03 -10.70 3.69
CA GLY A 89 -20.99 -10.07 4.61
C GLY A 89 -21.14 -10.76 5.97
N ASP A 90 -21.05 -12.10 6.01
CA ASP A 90 -21.13 -12.88 7.26
C ASP A 90 -19.78 -13.05 7.96
N GLN A 91 -18.70 -12.54 7.38
CA GLN A 91 -17.38 -12.64 8.00
C GLN A 91 -17.27 -11.66 9.17
N THR A 92 -16.90 -12.16 10.34
CA THR A 92 -16.61 -11.34 11.52
C THR A 92 -15.56 -10.28 11.20
N ALA A 93 -15.96 -9.01 11.27
CA ALA A 93 -15.06 -7.87 11.07
C ALA A 93 -14.38 -7.41 12.37
N ILE A 94 -15.06 -7.54 13.51
CA ILE A 94 -14.57 -7.12 14.83
C ILE A 94 -14.77 -8.27 15.82
N ILE A 95 -13.70 -8.66 16.51
CA ILE A 95 -13.72 -9.52 17.69
C ILE A 95 -13.59 -8.60 18.90
N TRP A 96 -14.61 -8.56 19.76
CA TRP A 96 -14.66 -7.67 20.93
C TRP A 96 -14.50 -8.47 22.23
#